data_AF-A0A949AF68-F1
#
_entry.id   AF-A0A949AF68-F1
#
_cell.length_a   1.000
_cell.length_b   1.000
_cell.length_c   1.000
_cell.angle_alpha   90.00
_cell.angle_beta   90.00
_cell.angle_gamma   90.00
#
_symmetry.space_group_name_H-M   'P 1'
#
loop_
_entity.id
_entity.type
_entity.pdbx_description
1 polymer ?
#
loop_
_entity_poly.entity_id
_entity_poly.type
_entity_poly.pdbx_seq_one_letter_code
_entity_poly.pdbx_strand_id
1 'polypeptide(L)'
;MNVLIVSPFFPFPEDNGSKIRLVSLLKSLKNHDITIIAFKEQNELIKDEEIKNICSEYHIFNRPQISYFKELLNHFSSQPLLISRFFCKEAWEKTKEIVRNKKIDLFIIETLLMVKYAEKVPGTFLILDEHNLEFIRAKSRIVTSKNLLVKIYNYVIMVRLRRFELKAIRKFDCCMVCSDNDKNILVNLLKTDSVIVIPNAVDTDYYFLNRTSINGKKILFIGTLWYEPNRDAVLYFVKEILPLLKSRVPEVEFIVVGPGPTQDVIALSNQSNITVTGYVHDIRPYLSEASVFIVPIRMGSGTRLKILTAMSMGIPVVSTSVGMEGIAATNHKDICIADDPREFCDCIYKLLFDIQFSECIGSGGRALIMSQYSRNAIMERLSGLWDHIKEINCQ
;
A
#
# COMPACT_ATOMS: atom_id res chain seq x y z
N MET A 1 7.03 20.30 18.53
CA MET A 1 8.27 19.89 17.82
C MET A 1 8.29 20.57 16.48
N ASN A 2 9.47 20.93 16.01
CA ASN A 2 9.72 21.30 14.63
C ASN A 2 9.96 20.02 13.83
N VAL A 3 9.07 19.75 12.88
CA VAL A 3 9.06 18.50 12.10
C VAL A 3 9.41 18.81 10.66
N LEU A 4 10.41 18.11 10.12
CA LEU A 4 10.72 18.14 8.69
C LEU A 4 10.30 16.81 8.07
N ILE A 5 9.57 16.86 6.95
CA ILE A 5 9.17 15.67 6.19
C ILE A 5 9.66 15.80 4.75
N VAL A 6 10.28 14.76 4.22
CA VAL A 6 10.62 14.68 2.79
C VAL A 6 9.88 13.50 2.18
N SER A 7 8.96 13.77 1.25
CA SER A 7 8.11 12.75 0.62
C SER A 7 8.25 12.74 -0.90
N PRO A 8 8.23 11.56 -1.56
CA PRO A 8 8.35 11.46 -3.01
C PRO A 8 7.09 11.87 -3.78
N PHE A 9 6.01 12.28 -3.10
CA PHE A 9 4.76 12.72 -3.71
C PHE A 9 4.14 13.89 -2.93
N PHE A 10 3.33 14.68 -3.61
CA PHE A 10 2.47 15.69 -3.01
C PHE A 10 1.24 14.99 -2.38
N PRO A 11 0.85 15.32 -1.13
CA PRO A 11 -0.14 14.55 -0.38
C PRO A 11 -1.56 14.56 -0.96
N PHE A 12 -1.93 15.54 -1.77
CA PHE A 12 -3.31 15.73 -2.23
C PHE A 12 -3.46 15.65 -3.76
N PRO A 13 -4.63 15.26 -4.29
CA PRO A 13 -5.72 14.58 -3.56
C PRO A 13 -5.28 13.20 -3.05
N GLU A 14 -5.99 12.65 -2.05
CA GLU A 14 -5.73 11.33 -1.44
C GLU A 14 -6.11 10.16 -2.38
N ASP A 15 -5.56 10.15 -3.60
CA ASP A 15 -5.93 9.26 -4.70
C ASP A 15 -5.26 7.88 -4.68
N ASN A 16 -4.30 7.66 -3.77
CA ASN A 16 -3.59 6.40 -3.62
C ASN A 16 -3.12 6.17 -2.18
N GLY A 17 -2.74 4.93 -1.89
CA GLY A 17 -2.34 4.49 -0.55
C GLY A 17 -1.20 5.28 0.08
N SER A 18 -0.18 5.64 -0.70
CA SER A 18 0.96 6.39 -0.19
C SER A 18 0.54 7.81 0.20
N LYS A 19 -0.31 8.46 -0.60
CA LYS A 19 -0.88 9.78 -0.28
C LYS A 19 -1.79 9.73 0.96
N ILE A 20 -2.67 8.72 1.07
CA ILE A 20 -3.54 8.52 2.26
C ILE A 20 -2.69 8.35 3.54
N ARG A 21 -1.60 7.59 3.44
CA ARG A 21 -0.66 7.39 4.55
C ARG A 21 0.00 8.71 4.96
N LEU A 22 0.59 9.43 4.02
CA LEU A 22 1.23 10.73 4.28
C LEU A 22 0.24 11.73 4.88
N VAL A 23 -1.01 11.79 4.39
CA VAL A 23 -2.01 12.68 4.98
C VAL A 23 -2.39 12.25 6.40
N SER A 24 -2.48 10.95 6.68
CA SER A 24 -2.68 10.44 8.05
C SER A 24 -1.52 10.83 8.98
N LEU A 25 -0.28 10.74 8.47
CA LEU A 25 0.93 11.19 9.15
C LEU A 25 0.87 12.69 9.46
N LEU A 26 0.62 13.53 8.46
CA LEU A 26 0.50 14.98 8.60
C LEU A 26 -0.61 15.38 9.59
N LYS A 27 -1.79 14.77 9.49
CA LYS A 27 -2.92 15.04 10.40
C LYS A 27 -2.61 14.63 11.85
N SER A 28 -1.84 13.56 12.07
CA SER A 28 -1.39 13.17 13.42
C SER A 28 -0.41 14.16 14.05
N LEU A 29 0.25 14.99 13.23
CA LEU A 29 1.22 16.01 13.62
C LEU A 29 0.64 17.43 13.64
N LYS A 30 -0.66 17.63 13.44
CA LYS A 30 -1.28 18.97 13.27
C LYS A 30 -0.99 20.02 14.36
N ASN A 31 -0.60 19.58 15.56
CA ASN A 31 -0.25 20.45 16.69
C ASN A 31 1.27 20.77 16.74
N HIS A 32 2.00 20.48 15.67
CA HIS A 32 3.44 20.68 15.53
C HIS A 32 3.74 21.66 14.39
N ASP A 33 4.93 22.25 14.39
CA ASP A 33 5.40 23.10 13.30
C ASP A 33 5.97 22.20 12.20
N ILE A 34 5.18 21.98 11.15
CA ILE A 34 5.52 21.05 10.06
C ILE A 34 6.07 21.83 8.87
N THR A 35 7.29 21.48 8.47
CA THR A 35 7.86 21.81 7.16
C THR A 35 7.88 20.55 6.29
N ILE A 36 7.33 20.61 5.07
CA ILE A 36 7.36 19.48 4.12
C ILE A 36 8.07 19.83 2.82
N ILE A 37 8.88 18.91 2.32
CA ILE A 37 9.43 18.90 0.96
C ILE A 37 8.76 17.76 0.20
N ALA A 38 7.97 18.10 -0.81
CA ALA A 38 7.19 17.15 -1.58
C ALA A 38 7.53 17.24 -3.08
N PHE A 39 7.19 16.17 -3.81
CA PHE A 39 7.41 16.09 -5.24
C PHE A 39 6.11 15.93 -6.00
N LYS A 40 6.02 16.49 -7.20
CA LYS A 40 4.87 16.31 -8.08
C LYS A 40 5.27 15.83 -9.47
N GLU A 41 4.35 15.20 -10.18
CA GLU A 41 4.57 14.94 -11.60
C GLU A 41 4.53 16.25 -12.40
N GLN A 42 5.25 16.30 -13.54
CA GLN A 42 5.47 17.55 -14.30
C GLN A 42 4.17 18.29 -14.65
N ASN A 43 3.11 17.56 -14.96
CA ASN A 43 1.81 18.10 -15.36
C ASN A 43 0.75 17.99 -14.24
N GLU A 44 1.15 17.67 -13.02
CA GLU A 44 0.23 17.58 -11.88
C GLU A 44 -0.17 18.99 -11.43
N LEU A 45 -1.47 19.27 -11.51
CA LEU A 45 -2.08 20.47 -10.96
C LEU A 45 -2.15 20.33 -9.44
N ILE A 46 -1.53 21.27 -8.75
CA ILE A 46 -1.51 21.30 -7.29
C ILE A 46 -2.59 22.23 -6.79
N LYS A 47 -3.46 21.70 -5.94
CA LYS A 47 -4.33 22.50 -5.07
C LYS A 47 -3.71 22.47 -3.68
N ASP A 48 -3.15 23.59 -3.25
CA ASP A 48 -2.36 23.68 -2.02
C ASP A 48 -3.15 24.20 -0.80
N GLU A 49 -4.46 24.41 -0.94
CA GLU A 49 -5.32 24.87 0.14
C GLU A 49 -5.27 23.94 1.36
N GLU A 50 -5.35 22.62 1.13
CA GLU A 50 -5.32 21.62 2.20
C GLU A 50 -3.95 21.55 2.89
N ILE A 51 -2.85 21.64 2.13
CA ILE A 51 -1.50 21.56 2.71
C ILE A 51 -1.17 22.83 3.52
N LYS A 52 -1.64 24.01 3.10
CA LYS A 52 -1.50 25.28 3.84
C LYS A 52 -2.15 25.23 5.21
N ASN A 53 -3.26 24.50 5.34
CA ASN A 53 -3.98 24.37 6.60
C ASN A 53 -3.29 23.41 7.58
N ILE A 54 -2.35 22.59 7.11
CA ILE A 54 -1.70 21.54 7.91
C ILE A 54 -0.22 21.85 8.16
N CYS A 55 0.49 22.39 7.16
CA CYS A 55 1.93 22.64 7.21
C CYS A 55 2.20 24.14 7.35
N SER A 56 3.10 24.50 8.26
CA SER A 56 3.59 25.87 8.44
C SER A 56 4.44 26.32 7.26
N GLU A 57 5.12 25.38 6.61
CA GLU A 57 5.93 25.63 5.42
C GLU A 57 5.89 24.40 4.48
N TYR A 58 5.80 24.62 3.17
CA TYR A 58 5.84 23.54 2.19
C TYR A 58 6.62 23.95 0.94
N HIS A 59 7.42 23.02 0.41
CA HIS A 59 8.21 23.20 -0.80
C HIS A 59 7.89 22.08 -1.78
N ILE A 60 7.51 22.43 -2.99
CA ILE A 60 7.09 21.46 -4.01
C ILE A 60 8.06 21.51 -5.17
N PHE A 61 8.63 20.36 -5.51
CA PHE A 61 9.55 20.20 -6.63
C PHE A 61 8.97 19.28 -7.69
N ASN A 62 9.35 19.50 -8.94
CA ASN A 62 9.00 18.54 -9.99
C ASN A 62 9.84 17.28 -9.84
N ARG A 63 9.20 16.13 -10.09
CA ARG A 63 9.90 14.85 -10.12
C ARG A 63 11.01 14.86 -11.18
N PRO A 64 12.25 14.48 -10.82
CA PRO A 64 13.36 14.45 -11.76
C PRO A 64 13.08 13.52 -12.93
N GLN A 65 13.36 14.00 -14.14
CA GLN A 65 13.40 13.17 -15.33
C GLN A 65 14.84 12.71 -15.55
N ILE A 66 15.07 11.40 -15.61
CA ILE A 66 16.38 10.83 -15.92
C ILE A 66 16.42 10.46 -17.40
N SER A 67 17.48 10.88 -18.09
CA SER A 67 17.70 10.48 -19.48
C SER A 67 18.01 8.98 -19.58
N TYR A 68 17.57 8.35 -20.67
CA TYR A 68 17.82 6.93 -20.95
C TYR A 68 19.29 6.52 -20.75
N PHE A 69 20.23 7.37 -21.18
CA PHE A 69 21.66 7.12 -21.01
C PHE A 69 22.09 7.05 -19.53
N LYS A 70 21.58 7.94 -18.67
CA LYS A 70 21.86 7.90 -17.23
C LYS A 70 21.21 6.70 -16.55
N GLU A 71 20.07 6.23 -17.04
CA GLU A 71 19.46 4.98 -16.55
C GLU A 71 20.36 3.79 -16.87
N LEU A 72 20.86 3.71 -18.11
CA LEU A 72 21.75 2.65 -18.55
C LEU A 72 23.04 2.61 -17.72
N LEU A 73 23.68 3.76 -17.51
CA LEU A 73 24.88 3.86 -16.69
C LEU A 73 24.64 3.44 -15.22
N ASN A 74 23.42 3.63 -14.70
CA ASN A 74 23.10 3.25 -13.33
C ASN A 74 23.13 1.72 -13.12
N HIS A 75 22.95 0.92 -14.18
CA HIS A 75 23.13 -0.53 -14.07
C HIS A 75 24.54 -0.92 -13.64
N PHE A 76 25.54 -0.07 -13.86
CA PHE A 76 26.92 -0.26 -13.41
C PHE A 76 27.24 0.45 -12.08
N SER A 77 26.31 1.23 -11.52
CA SER A 77 26.50 1.90 -10.23
C SER A 77 26.30 0.93 -9.05
N SER A 78 26.95 1.19 -7.91
CA SER A 78 26.62 0.51 -6.65
C SER A 78 25.30 1.00 -6.05
N GLN A 79 24.86 2.20 -6.43
CA GLN A 79 23.60 2.77 -5.97
C GLN A 79 22.43 2.24 -6.82
N PRO A 80 21.29 1.83 -6.24
CA PRO A 80 20.14 1.41 -7.04
C PRO A 80 19.51 2.57 -7.83
N LEU A 81 19.11 2.28 -9.07
CA LEU A 81 18.47 3.25 -10.00
C LEU A 81 17.25 3.92 -9.37
N LEU A 82 16.51 3.13 -8.59
CA LEU A 82 15.31 3.57 -7.88
C LEU A 82 15.57 4.83 -7.03
N ILE A 83 16.70 4.91 -6.32
CA ILE A 83 17.05 6.08 -5.49
C ILE A 83 17.58 7.22 -6.36
N SER A 84 18.32 6.92 -7.43
CA SER A 84 18.83 7.97 -8.31
C SER A 84 17.70 8.73 -9.02
N ARG A 85 16.59 8.06 -9.37
CA ARG A 85 15.39 8.65 -10.00
C ARG A 85 14.69 9.72 -9.17
N PHE A 86 14.90 9.74 -7.86
CA PHE A 86 14.29 10.72 -6.97
C PHE A 86 15.26 11.82 -6.50
N PHE A 87 16.51 11.81 -6.98
CA PHE A 87 17.46 12.86 -6.62
C PHE A 87 17.26 14.12 -7.47
N CYS A 88 16.70 15.15 -6.83
CA CYS A 88 16.67 16.54 -7.26
C CYS A 88 17.66 17.37 -6.44
N LYS A 89 18.59 18.04 -7.11
CA LYS A 89 19.62 18.87 -6.48
C LYS A 89 19.01 20.06 -5.73
N GLU A 90 18.05 20.76 -6.34
CA GLU A 90 17.38 21.93 -5.75
C GLU A 90 16.66 21.57 -4.45
N ALA A 91 15.88 20.48 -4.46
CA ALA A 91 15.23 19.97 -3.26
C ALA A 91 16.23 19.57 -2.17
N TRP A 92 17.39 19.03 -2.57
CA TRP A 92 18.42 18.59 -1.63
C TRP A 92 19.10 19.81 -0.99
N GLU A 93 19.44 20.82 -1.77
CA GLU A 93 19.97 22.09 -1.27
C GLU A 93 18.96 22.78 -0.35
N LYS A 94 17.68 22.77 -0.71
CA LYS A 94 16.61 23.32 0.14
C LYS A 94 16.45 22.56 1.46
N THR A 95 16.55 21.23 1.42
CA THR A 95 16.55 20.40 2.64
C THR A 95 17.69 20.80 3.58
N LYS A 96 18.90 20.96 3.02
CA LYS A 96 20.08 21.39 3.78
C LYS A 96 19.95 22.80 4.35
N GLU A 97 19.39 23.71 3.57
CA GLU A 97 19.11 25.08 4.00
C GLU A 97 18.17 25.08 5.23
N ILE A 98 17.07 24.32 5.18
CA ILE A 98 16.12 24.22 6.29
C ILE A 98 16.79 23.64 7.54
N VAL A 99 17.51 22.52 7.40
CA VAL A 99 18.21 21.86 8.53
C VAL A 99 19.27 22.78 9.16
N ARG A 100 19.91 23.67 8.40
CA ARG A 100 20.89 24.64 8.92
C ARG A 100 20.25 25.82 9.63
N ASN A 101 19.10 26.28 9.14
CA ASN A 101 18.47 27.52 9.59
C ASN A 101 17.42 27.31 10.68
N LYS A 102 16.91 26.09 10.83
CA LYS A 102 15.85 25.74 11.78
C LYS A 102 16.27 24.50 12.58
N LYS A 103 16.09 24.53 13.90
CA LYS A 103 16.23 23.33 14.74
C LYS A 103 15.15 22.33 14.33
N ILE A 104 15.55 21.11 13.96
CA ILE A 104 14.63 20.03 13.62
C ILE A 104 14.64 19.01 14.77
N ASP A 105 13.51 18.82 15.44
CA ASP A 105 13.41 17.83 16.52
C ASP A 105 13.08 16.43 15.96
N LEU A 106 12.30 16.38 14.87
CA LEU A 106 11.87 15.15 14.20
C LEU A 106 12.03 15.31 12.69
N PHE A 107 12.77 14.41 12.05
CA PHE A 107 12.96 14.40 10.62
C PHE A 107 12.47 13.06 10.04
N ILE A 108 11.39 13.10 9.25
CA ILE A 108 10.79 11.93 8.62
C ILE A 108 11.14 11.90 7.13
N ILE A 109 11.71 10.80 6.69
CA ILE A 109 11.97 10.51 5.29
C ILE A 109 10.99 9.44 4.84
N GLU A 110 10.10 9.75 3.90
CA GLU A 110 9.21 8.74 3.34
C GLU A 110 9.90 7.94 2.25
N THR A 111 9.85 6.62 2.41
CA THR A 111 10.37 5.57 1.55
C THR A 111 11.89 5.57 1.36
N LEU A 112 12.43 4.42 0.96
CA LEU A 112 13.83 4.30 0.52
C LEU A 112 14.20 5.30 -0.59
N LEU A 113 13.23 5.81 -1.34
CA LEU A 113 13.41 6.70 -2.48
C LEU A 113 14.05 8.03 -2.05
N MET A 114 13.73 8.50 -0.83
CA MET A 114 14.12 9.82 -0.35
C MET A 114 15.30 9.81 0.63
N VAL A 115 15.95 8.67 0.86
CA VAL A 115 17.06 8.56 1.85
C VAL A 115 18.29 9.42 1.56
N LYS A 116 18.42 9.97 0.35
CA LYS A 116 19.48 10.94 0.02
C LYS A 116 19.28 12.31 0.66
N TYR A 117 18.06 12.62 1.06
CA TYR A 117 17.68 13.86 1.72
C TYR A 117 17.86 13.80 3.23
N ALA A 118 18.05 12.60 3.78
CA ALA A 118 18.30 12.39 5.20
C ALA A 118 19.62 13.05 5.63
N GLU A 119 19.56 13.87 6.67
CA GLU A 119 20.72 14.49 7.31
C GLU A 119 20.59 14.33 8.82
N LYS A 120 21.51 13.57 9.42
CA LYS A 120 21.54 13.36 10.87
C LYS A 120 22.31 14.51 11.51
N VAL A 121 21.60 15.37 12.22
CA VAL A 121 22.17 16.47 13.01
C VAL A 121 21.90 16.23 14.51
N PRO A 122 22.75 16.78 15.42
CA PRO A 122 22.56 16.58 16.85
C PRO A 122 21.18 17.06 17.32
N GLY A 123 20.50 16.23 18.14
CA GLY A 123 19.18 16.53 18.69
C GLY A 123 18.00 16.29 17.75
N THR A 124 18.22 15.75 16.54
CA THR A 124 17.15 15.33 15.63
C THR A 124 16.91 13.84 15.75
N PHE A 125 15.66 13.45 15.99
CA PHE A 125 15.20 12.06 15.84
C PHE A 125 14.86 11.79 14.38
N LEU A 126 15.54 10.83 13.75
CA LEU A 126 15.45 10.58 12.31
C LEU A 126 14.65 9.28 12.04
N ILE A 127 13.53 9.40 11.32
CA ILE A 127 12.65 8.29 10.95
C ILE A 127 12.70 8.00 9.46
N LEU A 128 12.80 6.73 9.10
CA LEU A 128 12.52 6.24 7.75
C LEU A 128 11.15 5.57 7.74
N ASP A 129 10.20 6.11 6.96
CA ASP A 129 8.87 5.50 6.79
C ASP A 129 8.83 4.65 5.52
N GLU A 130 9.01 3.33 5.64
CA GLU A 130 8.99 2.42 4.50
C GLU A 130 7.56 1.95 4.18
N HIS A 131 7.14 2.21 2.94
CA HIS A 131 5.84 1.77 2.44
C HIS A 131 5.90 0.31 1.95
N ASN A 132 7.09 -0.14 1.52
CA ASN A 132 7.37 -1.50 1.07
C ASN A 132 8.85 -1.79 1.30
N LEU A 133 9.19 -3.06 1.54
CA LEU A 133 10.58 -3.51 1.41
C LEU A 133 10.93 -3.69 -0.06
N GLU A 134 11.76 -2.81 -0.62
CA GLU A 134 12.02 -2.75 -2.06
C GLU A 134 12.77 -3.99 -2.55
N PHE A 135 13.65 -4.58 -1.72
CA PHE A 135 14.28 -5.86 -2.06
C PHE A 135 13.28 -7.03 -2.09
N ILE A 136 12.23 -7.03 -1.26
CA ILE A 136 11.16 -8.05 -1.31
C ILE A 136 10.31 -7.85 -2.57
N ARG A 137 10.01 -6.59 -2.91
CA ARG A 137 9.32 -6.22 -4.16
C ARG A 137 10.12 -6.64 -5.40
N ALA A 138 11.44 -6.56 -5.36
CA ALA A 138 12.30 -7.09 -6.42
C ALA A 138 12.30 -8.63 -6.45
N LYS A 139 12.32 -9.29 -5.29
CA LYS A 139 12.24 -10.76 -5.18
C LYS A 139 10.94 -11.30 -5.78
N SER A 140 9.79 -10.68 -5.52
CA SER A 140 8.51 -11.14 -6.07
C SER A 140 8.50 -11.15 -7.60
N ARG A 141 9.11 -10.15 -8.27
CA ARG A 141 9.25 -10.13 -9.74
C ARG A 141 10.06 -11.30 -10.31
N ILE A 142 10.98 -11.88 -9.54
CA ILE A 142 11.75 -13.06 -9.95
C ILE A 142 10.84 -14.28 -10.00
N VAL A 143 9.98 -14.44 -8.97
CA VAL A 143 9.05 -15.57 -8.86
C VAL A 143 8.02 -15.54 -9.98
N THR A 144 7.54 -14.35 -10.35
CA THR A 144 6.46 -14.20 -11.34
C THR A 144 6.93 -14.22 -12.78
N SER A 145 8.21 -13.93 -13.04
CA SER A 145 8.71 -13.89 -14.41
C SER A 145 8.87 -15.30 -14.99
N LYS A 146 8.48 -15.49 -16.25
CA LYS A 146 8.77 -16.73 -17.01
C LYS A 146 10.12 -16.68 -17.74
N ASN A 147 10.70 -15.49 -17.91
CA ASN A 147 11.91 -15.29 -18.71
C ASN A 147 13.17 -15.34 -17.84
N LEU A 148 14.11 -16.23 -18.16
CA LEU A 148 15.34 -16.45 -17.39
C LEU A 148 16.23 -15.21 -17.31
N LEU A 149 16.39 -14.45 -18.41
CA LEU A 149 17.19 -13.22 -18.41
C LEU A 149 16.57 -12.17 -17.48
N VAL A 150 15.24 -12.06 -17.48
CA VAL A 150 14.51 -11.17 -16.58
C VAL A 150 14.67 -11.61 -15.12
N LYS A 151 14.68 -12.92 -14.84
CA LYS A 151 14.96 -13.44 -13.49
C LYS A 151 16.35 -13.07 -13.01
N ILE A 152 17.38 -13.30 -13.83
CA ILE A 152 18.78 -12.97 -13.50
C ILE A 152 18.91 -11.46 -13.23
N TYR A 153 18.34 -10.63 -14.10
CA TYR A 153 18.35 -9.19 -13.94
C TYR A 153 17.68 -8.74 -12.63
N ASN A 154 16.48 -9.25 -12.31
CA ASN A 154 15.79 -8.92 -11.07
C ASN A 154 16.52 -9.48 -9.83
N TYR A 155 17.24 -10.59 -9.95
CA TYR A 155 18.09 -11.11 -8.88
C TYR A 155 19.23 -10.15 -8.55
N VAL A 156 19.92 -9.62 -9.56
CA VAL A 156 20.97 -8.59 -9.38
C VAL A 156 20.40 -7.34 -8.71
N ILE A 157 19.22 -6.87 -9.15
CA ILE A 157 18.52 -5.74 -8.53
C ILE A 157 18.17 -6.04 -7.07
N MET A 158 17.58 -7.20 -6.78
CA MET A 158 17.19 -7.62 -5.43
C MET A 158 18.39 -7.59 -4.49
N VAL A 159 19.53 -8.15 -4.91
CA VAL A 159 20.75 -8.19 -4.10
C VAL A 159 21.30 -6.78 -3.85
N ARG A 160 21.29 -5.90 -4.87
CA ARG A 160 21.71 -4.49 -4.72
C ARG A 160 20.80 -3.71 -3.79
N LEU A 161 19.49 -3.80 -3.98
CA LEU A 161 18.49 -3.15 -3.12
C LEU A 161 18.64 -3.65 -1.69
N ARG A 162 18.71 -4.96 -1.45
CA ARG A 162 18.86 -5.52 -0.09
C ARG A 162 20.07 -4.94 0.62
N ARG A 163 21.23 -4.86 -0.05
CA ARG A 163 22.44 -4.28 0.57
C ARG A 163 22.28 -2.79 0.86
N PHE A 164 21.72 -2.04 -0.09
CA PHE A 164 21.55 -0.61 0.05
C PHE A 164 20.52 -0.26 1.13
N GLU A 165 19.35 -0.88 1.09
CA GLU A 165 18.21 -0.67 1.99
C GLU A 165 18.58 -1.01 3.43
N LEU A 166 19.17 -2.18 3.70
CA LEU A 166 19.64 -2.54 5.05
C LEU A 166 20.78 -1.63 5.56
N LYS A 167 21.57 -1.01 4.66
CA LYS A 167 22.59 -0.02 5.04
C LYS A 167 21.96 1.34 5.30
N ALA A 168 20.91 1.71 4.56
CA ALA A 168 20.18 2.96 4.74
C ALA A 168 19.44 2.94 6.08
N ILE A 169 18.63 1.92 6.35
CA ILE A 169 17.82 1.79 7.58
C ILE A 169 18.67 1.94 8.84
N ARG A 170 19.89 1.37 8.88
CA ARG A 170 20.81 1.49 10.03
C ARG A 170 21.24 2.92 10.39
N LYS A 171 21.00 3.90 9.51
CA LYS A 171 21.35 5.31 9.76
C LYS A 171 20.23 6.08 10.48
N PHE A 172 19.04 5.50 10.54
CA PHE A 172 17.85 6.09 11.15
C PHE A 172 17.72 5.62 12.60
N ASP A 173 17.13 6.45 13.44
CA ASP A 173 16.86 6.12 14.85
C ASP A 173 15.66 5.16 14.95
N CYS A 174 14.74 5.23 13.99
CA CYS A 174 13.60 4.33 13.86
C CYS A 174 13.22 4.11 12.38
N CYS A 175 12.79 2.89 12.06
CA CYS A 175 12.16 2.54 10.79
C CYS A 175 10.69 2.19 11.03
N MET A 176 9.78 2.91 10.38
CA MET A 176 8.37 2.53 10.34
C MET A 176 8.14 1.61 9.14
N VAL A 177 7.32 0.59 9.32
CA VAL A 177 6.90 -0.34 8.26
C VAL A 177 5.40 -0.59 8.33
N CYS A 178 4.81 -1.06 7.23
CA CYS A 178 3.36 -1.24 7.13
C CYS A 178 2.81 -2.53 7.75
N SER A 179 3.66 -3.51 8.09
CA SER A 179 3.18 -4.81 8.57
C SER A 179 4.14 -5.51 9.53
N ASP A 180 3.60 -6.40 10.37
CA ASP A 180 4.40 -7.29 11.22
C ASP A 180 5.32 -8.20 10.41
N ASN A 181 4.91 -8.61 9.21
CA ASN A 181 5.78 -9.38 8.31
C ASN A 181 7.04 -8.59 7.93
N ASP A 182 6.88 -7.34 7.52
CA ASP A 182 8.02 -6.47 7.17
C ASP A 182 8.89 -6.19 8.39
N LYS A 183 8.27 -5.95 9.56
CA LYS A 183 8.99 -5.78 10.83
C LYS A 183 9.82 -7.01 11.15
N ASN A 184 9.23 -8.20 11.11
CA ASN A 184 9.91 -9.45 11.40
C ASN A 184 11.06 -9.71 10.43
N ILE A 185 10.90 -9.39 9.14
CA ILE A 185 11.99 -9.48 8.16
C ILE A 185 13.14 -8.54 8.55
N LEU A 186 12.86 -7.27 8.83
CA LEU A 186 13.90 -6.29 9.14
C LEU A 186 14.59 -6.57 10.48
N VAL A 187 13.84 -6.86 11.55
CA VAL A 187 14.38 -7.22 12.86
C VAL A 187 15.31 -8.42 12.75
N ASN A 188 14.93 -9.46 11.99
CA ASN A 188 15.76 -10.63 11.79
C ASN A 188 17.05 -10.34 11.01
N LEU A 189 17.00 -9.46 10.02
CA LEU A 189 18.13 -9.11 9.15
C LEU A 189 19.08 -8.08 9.77
N LEU A 190 18.55 -7.15 10.56
CA LEU A 190 19.30 -6.03 11.13
C LEU A 190 19.71 -6.28 12.57
N LYS A 191 19.04 -7.19 13.28
CA LYS A 191 19.21 -7.45 14.72
C LYS A 191 19.04 -6.16 15.54
N THR A 192 17.91 -5.49 15.33
CA THR A 192 17.54 -4.22 15.97
C THR A 192 16.08 -4.23 16.38
N ASP A 193 15.76 -3.53 17.46
CA ASP A 193 14.39 -3.29 17.94
C ASP A 193 13.82 -1.95 17.44
N SER A 194 14.61 -1.15 16.71
CA SER A 194 14.23 0.15 16.14
C SER A 194 13.32 0.05 14.91
N VAL A 195 12.46 -0.98 14.84
CA VAL A 195 11.48 -1.17 13.76
C VAL A 195 10.08 -1.28 14.34
N ILE A 196 9.20 -0.38 13.93
CA ILE A 196 7.83 -0.28 14.44
C ILE A 196 6.82 -0.43 13.30
N VAL A 197 5.65 -0.97 13.61
CA VAL A 197 4.57 -1.16 12.65
C VAL A 197 3.60 0.00 12.75
N ILE A 198 3.49 0.76 11.66
CA ILE A 198 2.40 1.72 11.42
C ILE A 198 1.67 1.23 10.17
N PRO A 199 0.52 0.57 10.30
CA PRO A 199 -0.21 0.03 9.15
C PRO A 199 -0.65 1.11 8.16
N ASN A 200 -1.04 0.69 6.95
CA ASN A 200 -1.69 1.60 6.01
C ASN A 200 -3.09 1.99 6.52
N ALA A 201 -3.49 3.24 6.28
CA ALA A 201 -4.82 3.70 6.62
C ALA A 201 -5.80 3.49 5.46
N VAL A 202 -7.08 3.33 5.81
CA VAL A 202 -8.22 3.44 4.88
C VAL A 202 -9.17 4.54 5.35
N ASP A 203 -9.73 5.29 4.41
CA ASP A 203 -10.73 6.30 4.68
C ASP A 203 -12.10 5.64 4.91
N THR A 204 -12.41 5.39 6.18
CA THR A 204 -13.64 4.71 6.61
C THR A 204 -14.89 5.58 6.45
N ASP A 205 -14.73 6.90 6.32
CA ASP A 205 -15.84 7.83 6.10
C ASP A 205 -16.21 7.82 4.60
N TYR A 206 -15.22 7.78 3.72
CA TYR A 206 -15.41 7.65 2.29
C TYR A 206 -15.89 6.25 1.89
N TYR A 207 -15.32 5.20 2.48
CA TYR A 207 -15.69 3.79 2.25
C TYR A 207 -16.61 3.26 3.36
N PHE A 208 -17.74 3.93 3.51
CA PHE A 208 -18.84 3.53 4.38
C PHE A 208 -19.96 2.86 3.57
N LEU A 209 -20.60 1.84 4.15
CA LEU A 209 -21.77 1.20 3.57
C LEU A 209 -22.94 1.22 4.56
N ASN A 210 -24.10 1.70 4.10
CA ASN A 210 -25.38 1.57 4.79
C ASN A 210 -26.14 0.38 4.19
N ARG A 211 -25.88 -0.84 4.68
CA ARG A 211 -26.53 -2.06 4.16
C ARG A 211 -28.00 -2.08 4.55
N THR A 212 -28.90 -2.15 3.57
CA THR A 212 -30.33 -2.43 3.81
C THR A 212 -30.75 -3.82 3.33
N SER A 213 -30.08 -4.39 2.31
CA SER A 213 -30.09 -5.83 1.97
C SER A 213 -29.18 -6.05 0.76
N ILE A 214 -28.34 -7.09 0.75
CA ILE A 214 -27.66 -7.50 -0.48
C ILE A 214 -28.55 -8.50 -1.21
N ASN A 215 -29.08 -8.07 -2.35
CA ASN A 215 -29.78 -8.94 -3.28
C ASN A 215 -28.80 -9.34 -4.39
N GLY A 216 -28.50 -10.63 -4.51
CA GLY A 216 -27.74 -11.20 -5.63
C GLY A 216 -26.60 -12.14 -5.22
N LYS A 217 -26.01 -12.78 -6.24
CA LYS A 217 -24.85 -13.67 -6.13
C LYS A 217 -23.65 -13.04 -6.84
N LYS A 218 -23.31 -11.79 -6.47
CA LYS A 218 -22.27 -10.99 -7.12
C LYS A 218 -20.93 -11.16 -6.41
N ILE A 219 -19.92 -11.57 -7.18
CA ILE A 219 -18.53 -11.70 -6.76
C ILE A 219 -17.75 -10.55 -7.37
N LEU A 220 -17.03 -9.81 -6.55
CA LEU A 220 -16.30 -8.63 -7.00
C LEU A 220 -14.79 -8.82 -6.86
N PHE A 221 -14.06 -8.43 -7.90
CA PHE A 221 -12.63 -8.18 -7.86
C PHE A 221 -12.33 -6.75 -8.33
N ILE A 222 -11.51 -6.02 -7.56
CA ILE A 222 -11.02 -4.69 -7.96
C ILE A 222 -9.49 -4.71 -8.09
N GLY A 223 -8.95 -4.13 -9.17
CA GLY A 223 -7.51 -3.86 -9.27
C GLY A 223 -7.07 -3.31 -10.61
N THR A 224 -5.83 -2.80 -10.67
CA THR A 224 -5.17 -2.41 -11.92
C THR A 224 -4.90 -3.66 -12.78
N LEU A 225 -5.59 -3.79 -13.91
CA LEU A 225 -5.71 -5.07 -14.61
C LEU A 225 -4.55 -5.39 -15.57
N TRP A 226 -3.70 -4.42 -15.89
CA TRP A 226 -2.43 -4.68 -16.61
C TRP A 226 -1.32 -5.14 -15.66
N TYR A 227 -1.51 -4.99 -14.34
CA TYR A 227 -0.53 -5.41 -13.36
C TYR A 227 -0.60 -6.92 -13.16
N GLU A 228 0.51 -7.61 -13.42
CA GLU A 228 0.54 -9.08 -13.54
C GLU A 228 -0.09 -9.83 -12.34
N PRO A 229 0.14 -9.48 -11.07
CA PRO A 229 -0.56 -10.13 -9.95
C PRO A 229 -2.08 -10.05 -10.00
N ASN A 230 -2.65 -8.94 -10.49
CA ASN A 230 -4.10 -8.79 -10.63
C ASN A 230 -4.61 -9.55 -11.85
N ARG A 231 -3.89 -9.48 -12.98
CA ARG A 231 -4.21 -10.25 -14.19
C ARG A 231 -4.21 -11.75 -13.90
N ASP A 232 -3.15 -12.27 -13.26
CA ASP A 232 -3.05 -13.67 -12.86
C ASP A 232 -4.21 -14.07 -11.94
N ALA A 233 -4.53 -13.25 -10.93
CA ALA A 233 -5.63 -13.53 -9.99
C ALA A 233 -6.99 -13.67 -10.69
N VAL A 234 -7.31 -12.76 -11.62
CA VAL A 234 -8.57 -12.80 -12.39
C VAL A 234 -8.61 -14.06 -13.27
N LEU A 235 -7.54 -14.34 -14.01
CA LEU A 235 -7.49 -15.51 -14.90
C LEU A 235 -7.50 -16.82 -14.11
N TYR A 236 -6.79 -16.89 -12.99
CA TYR A 236 -6.78 -18.02 -12.08
C TYR A 236 -8.18 -18.29 -11.52
N PHE A 237 -8.88 -17.25 -11.06
CA PHE A 237 -10.25 -17.39 -10.57
C PHE A 237 -11.18 -17.93 -11.65
N VAL A 238 -11.17 -17.33 -12.85
CA VAL A 238 -12.07 -17.74 -13.94
C VAL A 238 -11.76 -19.15 -14.46
N LYS A 239 -10.49 -19.56 -14.45
CA LYS A 239 -10.08 -20.87 -14.97
C LYS A 239 -10.26 -22.00 -13.97
N GLU A 240 -9.93 -21.78 -12.70
CA GLU A 240 -9.80 -22.86 -11.71
C GLU A 240 -10.90 -22.86 -10.64
N ILE A 241 -11.53 -21.71 -10.34
CA ILE A 241 -12.47 -21.56 -9.20
C ILE A 241 -13.90 -21.34 -9.68
N LEU A 242 -14.11 -20.40 -10.60
CA LEU A 242 -15.43 -20.04 -11.12
C LEU A 242 -16.19 -21.23 -11.75
N PRO A 243 -15.56 -22.19 -12.47
CA PRO A 243 -16.27 -23.35 -12.99
C PRO A 243 -16.82 -24.26 -11.88
N LEU A 244 -16.05 -24.45 -10.80
CA LEU A 244 -16.48 -25.19 -9.62
C LEU A 244 -17.69 -24.51 -8.98
N LEU A 245 -17.65 -23.18 -8.87
CA LEU A 245 -18.74 -22.42 -8.28
C LEU A 245 -19.99 -22.41 -9.16
N LYS A 246 -19.85 -22.20 -10.47
CA LYS A 246 -20.95 -22.22 -11.44
C LYS A 246 -21.67 -23.57 -11.49
N SER A 247 -20.97 -24.67 -11.20
CA SER A 247 -21.62 -25.99 -11.07
C SER A 247 -22.61 -26.09 -9.91
N ARG A 248 -22.45 -25.23 -8.89
CA ARG A 248 -23.31 -25.17 -7.69
C ARG A 248 -24.24 -23.96 -7.66
N VAL A 249 -23.85 -22.88 -8.32
CA VAL A 249 -24.54 -21.57 -8.36
C VAL A 249 -24.52 -21.03 -9.79
N PRO A 250 -25.36 -21.57 -10.71
CA PRO A 250 -25.32 -21.20 -12.13
C PRO A 250 -25.53 -19.70 -12.41
N GLU A 251 -26.27 -19.02 -11.55
CA GLU A 251 -26.63 -17.60 -11.63
C GLU A 251 -25.55 -16.66 -11.05
N VAL A 252 -24.41 -17.18 -10.58
CA VAL A 252 -23.35 -16.34 -9.99
C VAL A 252 -22.78 -15.36 -11.03
N GLU A 253 -22.67 -14.09 -10.64
CA GLU A 253 -22.10 -13.02 -11.44
C GLU A 253 -20.69 -12.69 -10.94
N PHE A 254 -19.73 -12.57 -11.86
CA PHE A 254 -18.38 -12.14 -11.56
C PHE A 254 -18.09 -10.78 -12.20
N ILE A 255 -17.78 -9.79 -11.36
CA ILE A 255 -17.52 -8.41 -11.78
C ILE A 255 -16.06 -8.08 -11.51
N VAL A 256 -15.36 -7.65 -12.56
CA VAL A 256 -13.95 -7.24 -12.54
C VAL A 256 -13.87 -5.75 -12.84
N VAL A 257 -13.41 -4.97 -11.85
CA VAL A 257 -13.35 -3.51 -11.92
C VAL A 257 -11.91 -3.03 -11.86
N GLY A 258 -11.54 -2.16 -12.79
CA GLY A 258 -10.29 -1.40 -12.71
C GLY A 258 -9.60 -1.14 -14.06
N PRO A 259 -8.62 -0.22 -14.06
CA PRO A 259 -8.05 0.32 -15.29
C PRO A 259 -7.12 -0.66 -16.01
N GLY A 260 -7.03 -0.45 -17.33
CA GLY A 260 -6.12 -1.13 -18.24
C GLY A 260 -6.25 -2.66 -18.27
N PRO A 261 -7.45 -3.22 -18.50
CA PRO A 261 -7.58 -4.65 -18.76
C PRO A 261 -6.74 -5.07 -19.97
N THR A 262 -6.00 -6.16 -19.82
CA THR A 262 -5.27 -6.79 -20.93
C THR A 262 -6.25 -7.53 -21.83
N GLN A 263 -5.86 -7.80 -23.08
CA GLN A 263 -6.75 -8.38 -24.09
C GLN A 263 -7.40 -9.70 -23.67
N ASP A 264 -6.67 -10.53 -22.95
CA ASP A 264 -7.18 -11.78 -22.40
C ASP A 264 -8.16 -11.59 -21.24
N VAL A 265 -8.02 -10.52 -20.44
CA VAL A 265 -9.01 -10.14 -19.42
C VAL A 265 -10.25 -9.57 -20.08
N ILE A 266 -10.11 -8.72 -21.12
CA ILE A 266 -11.24 -8.20 -21.91
C ILE A 266 -12.05 -9.35 -22.52
N ALA A 267 -11.36 -10.37 -23.05
CA ALA A 267 -12.00 -11.53 -23.67
C ALA A 267 -12.90 -12.33 -22.70
N LEU A 268 -12.72 -12.19 -21.38
CA LEU A 268 -13.58 -12.85 -20.39
C LEU A 268 -15.03 -12.34 -20.44
N SER A 269 -15.26 -11.11 -20.88
CA SER A 269 -16.60 -10.54 -21.05
C SER A 269 -17.44 -11.26 -22.13
N ASN A 270 -16.84 -12.13 -22.94
CA ASN A 270 -17.58 -13.00 -23.88
C ASN A 270 -18.26 -14.18 -23.17
N GLN A 271 -17.93 -14.46 -21.91
CA GLN A 271 -18.56 -15.51 -21.12
C GLN A 271 -19.79 -14.97 -20.39
N SER A 272 -20.86 -15.76 -20.32
CA SER A 272 -22.05 -15.37 -19.56
C SER A 272 -21.72 -15.12 -18.08
N ASN A 273 -22.35 -14.09 -17.51
CA ASN A 273 -22.23 -13.68 -16.11
C ASN A 273 -20.82 -13.21 -15.70
N ILE A 274 -19.98 -12.76 -16.65
CA ILE A 274 -18.72 -12.06 -16.36
C ILE A 274 -18.78 -10.63 -16.92
N THR A 275 -18.51 -9.65 -16.07
CA THR A 275 -18.43 -8.23 -16.46
C THR A 275 -17.03 -7.69 -16.20
N VAL A 276 -16.40 -7.09 -17.21
CA VAL A 276 -15.15 -6.34 -17.07
C VAL A 276 -15.39 -4.87 -17.39
N THR A 277 -15.28 -3.99 -16.40
CA THR A 277 -15.70 -2.59 -16.56
C THR A 277 -14.63 -1.68 -17.16
N GLY A 278 -13.35 -2.02 -16.98
CA GLY A 278 -12.27 -1.05 -17.17
C GLY A 278 -12.23 0.00 -16.05
N TYR A 279 -11.71 1.19 -16.38
CA TYR A 279 -11.64 2.31 -15.43
C TYR A 279 -13.05 2.81 -15.08
N VAL A 280 -13.29 3.08 -13.80
CA VAL A 280 -14.50 3.71 -13.29
C VAL A 280 -14.11 4.87 -12.38
N HIS A 281 -14.93 5.91 -12.35
CA HIS A 281 -14.68 7.08 -11.50
C HIS A 281 -14.86 6.78 -10.00
N ASP A 282 -15.78 5.87 -9.67
CA ASP A 282 -16.09 5.49 -8.29
C ASP A 282 -16.35 3.97 -8.21
N ILE A 283 -15.64 3.31 -7.30
CA ILE A 283 -15.76 1.86 -7.06
C ILE A 283 -16.84 1.51 -6.02
N ARG A 284 -17.32 2.48 -5.24
CA ARG A 284 -18.28 2.26 -4.14
C ARG A 284 -19.61 1.65 -4.59
N PRO A 285 -20.20 2.02 -5.74
CA PRO A 285 -21.40 1.34 -6.23
C PRO A 285 -21.18 -0.17 -6.42
N TYR A 286 -20.07 -0.58 -7.04
CA TYR A 286 -19.73 -1.98 -7.23
C TYR A 286 -19.50 -2.72 -5.91
N LEU A 287 -18.78 -2.09 -4.97
CA LEU A 287 -18.58 -2.62 -3.63
C LEU A 287 -19.91 -2.81 -2.89
N SER A 288 -20.81 -1.83 -2.99
CA SER A 288 -22.10 -1.85 -2.29
C SER A 288 -23.01 -3.00 -2.73
N GLU A 289 -22.88 -3.44 -3.98
CA GLU A 289 -23.65 -4.55 -4.55
C GLU A 289 -22.98 -5.92 -4.39
N ALA A 290 -21.72 -5.97 -3.95
CA ALA A 290 -20.96 -7.21 -3.87
C ALA A 290 -21.38 -8.07 -2.69
N SER A 291 -21.77 -9.31 -2.96
CA SER A 291 -22.03 -10.33 -1.93
C SER A 291 -20.73 -10.84 -1.32
N VAL A 292 -19.71 -11.03 -2.16
CA VAL A 292 -18.37 -11.48 -1.75
C VAL A 292 -17.32 -10.71 -2.52
N PHE A 293 -16.30 -10.20 -1.82
CA PHE A 293 -15.11 -9.63 -2.44
C PHE A 293 -13.98 -10.67 -2.46
N ILE A 294 -13.34 -10.88 -3.61
CA ILE A 294 -12.30 -11.90 -3.75
C ILE A 294 -10.93 -11.30 -4.03
N VAL A 295 -9.88 -11.89 -3.45
CA VAL A 295 -8.48 -11.56 -3.73
C VAL A 295 -7.67 -12.85 -3.90
N PRO A 296 -7.81 -13.56 -5.03
CA PRO A 296 -7.14 -14.84 -5.31
C PRO A 296 -5.71 -14.61 -5.83
N ILE A 297 -4.95 -13.74 -5.16
CA ILE A 297 -3.62 -13.31 -5.59
C ILE A 297 -2.58 -14.33 -5.12
N ARG A 298 -1.80 -14.91 -6.04
CA ARG A 298 -0.79 -15.92 -5.70
C ARG A 298 0.65 -15.41 -5.75
N MET A 299 0.80 -14.10 -6.00
CA MET A 299 2.10 -13.47 -6.20
C MET A 299 2.08 -11.97 -5.90
N GLY A 300 3.27 -11.41 -5.65
CA GLY A 300 3.45 -9.99 -5.34
C GLY A 300 3.91 -9.79 -3.90
N SER A 301 3.91 -8.54 -3.44
CA SER A 301 4.26 -8.17 -2.05
C SER A 301 3.52 -6.91 -1.62
N GLY A 302 3.49 -6.63 -0.32
CA GLY A 302 2.91 -5.41 0.27
C GLY A 302 1.41 -5.49 0.54
N THR A 303 0.92 -4.63 1.43
CA THR A 303 -0.48 -4.61 1.88
C THR A 303 -1.47 -4.40 0.74
N ARG A 304 -2.55 -5.20 0.70
CA ARG A 304 -3.63 -5.05 -0.27
C ARG A 304 -4.71 -4.11 0.24
N LEU A 305 -4.58 -2.82 -0.07
CA LEU A 305 -5.57 -1.81 0.31
C LEU A 305 -6.99 -2.12 -0.17
N LYS A 306 -7.13 -2.86 -1.29
CA LYS A 306 -8.43 -3.33 -1.78
C LYS A 306 -9.19 -4.19 -0.77
N ILE A 307 -8.47 -4.96 0.06
CA ILE A 307 -9.07 -5.76 1.15
C ILE A 307 -9.52 -4.81 2.27
N LEU A 308 -8.70 -3.83 2.64
CA LEU A 308 -9.07 -2.84 3.67
C LEU A 308 -10.33 -2.06 3.27
N THR A 309 -10.42 -1.64 2.01
CA THR A 309 -11.61 -0.99 1.45
C THR A 309 -12.85 -1.88 1.47
N ALA A 310 -12.74 -3.16 1.10
CA ALA A 310 -13.89 -4.07 1.15
C ALA A 310 -14.34 -4.35 2.60
N MET A 311 -13.39 -4.58 3.49
CA MET A 311 -13.66 -4.81 4.92
C MET A 311 -14.22 -3.58 5.62
N SER A 312 -13.81 -2.35 5.26
CA SER A 312 -14.36 -1.12 5.86
C SER A 312 -15.87 -0.99 5.59
N MET A 313 -16.30 -1.48 4.42
CA MET A 313 -17.71 -1.54 4.01
C MET A 313 -18.44 -2.78 4.55
N GLY A 314 -17.79 -3.61 5.37
CA GLY A 314 -18.35 -4.84 5.93
C GLY A 314 -18.66 -5.92 4.89
N ILE A 315 -17.95 -5.89 3.75
CA ILE A 315 -18.12 -6.90 2.69
C ILE A 315 -17.28 -8.12 3.07
N PRO A 316 -17.86 -9.34 3.07
CA PRO A 316 -17.11 -10.55 3.31
C PRO A 316 -16.01 -10.75 2.25
N VAL A 317 -14.80 -11.04 2.70
CA VAL A 317 -13.64 -11.22 1.83
C VAL A 317 -13.19 -12.68 1.81
N VAL A 318 -12.87 -13.20 0.63
CA VAL A 318 -12.10 -14.45 0.45
C VAL A 318 -10.77 -14.11 -0.20
N SER A 319 -9.65 -14.53 0.40
CA SER A 319 -8.32 -14.28 -0.13
C SER A 319 -7.44 -15.51 0.01
N THR A 320 -6.40 -15.58 -0.82
CA THR A 320 -5.26 -16.46 -0.59
C THR A 320 -4.40 -15.94 0.56
N SER A 321 -3.53 -16.80 1.12
CA SER A 321 -2.55 -16.40 2.14
C SER A 321 -1.63 -15.29 1.62
N VAL A 322 -1.22 -15.37 0.35
CA VAL A 322 -0.41 -14.33 -0.32
C VAL A 322 -1.22 -13.05 -0.57
N GLY A 323 -2.53 -13.17 -0.81
CA GLY A 323 -3.41 -12.03 -1.10
C GLY A 323 -3.68 -11.15 0.12
N MET A 324 -3.74 -11.73 1.32
CA MET A 324 -3.96 -10.99 2.56
C MET A 324 -2.67 -10.46 3.22
N GLU A 325 -1.48 -10.76 2.67
CA GLU A 325 -0.19 -10.32 3.23
C GLU A 325 -0.20 -8.85 3.69
N GLY A 326 0.30 -8.63 4.90
CA GLY A 326 0.36 -7.31 5.52
C GLY A 326 -0.94 -6.83 6.17
N ILE A 327 -1.91 -7.72 6.36
CA ILE A 327 -3.17 -7.46 7.08
C ILE A 327 -3.27 -8.41 8.27
N ALA A 328 -3.54 -7.90 9.47
CA ALA A 328 -3.65 -8.67 10.71
C ALA A 328 -5.03 -9.35 10.85
N ALA A 329 -5.51 -9.95 9.76
CA ALA A 329 -6.80 -10.62 9.69
C ALA A 329 -6.68 -12.09 10.08
N THR A 330 -7.68 -12.60 10.79
CA THR A 330 -7.79 -13.99 11.25
C THR A 330 -8.77 -14.76 10.37
N ASN A 331 -8.36 -15.95 9.90
CA ASN A 331 -9.21 -16.82 9.09
C ASN A 331 -10.51 -17.20 9.83
N HIS A 332 -11.63 -17.20 9.11
CA HIS A 332 -12.98 -17.50 9.58
C HIS A 332 -13.49 -16.58 10.71
N LYS A 333 -12.84 -15.44 10.93
CA LYS A 333 -13.27 -14.40 11.86
C LYS A 333 -13.38 -13.06 11.16
N ASP A 334 -12.29 -12.62 10.53
CA ASP A 334 -12.23 -11.32 9.85
C ASP A 334 -12.28 -11.47 8.31
N ILE A 335 -11.83 -12.64 7.82
CA ILE A 335 -11.66 -12.98 6.40
C ILE A 335 -11.75 -14.50 6.23
N CYS A 336 -12.07 -15.00 5.03
CA CYS A 336 -11.82 -16.38 4.65
C CYS A 336 -10.49 -16.51 3.89
N ILE A 337 -9.59 -17.35 4.38
CA ILE A 337 -8.28 -17.63 3.77
C ILE A 337 -8.33 -19.02 3.14
N ALA A 338 -8.05 -19.11 1.84
CA ALA A 338 -7.97 -20.37 1.11
C ALA A 338 -6.94 -20.27 -0.03
N ASP A 339 -6.03 -21.23 -0.13
CA ASP A 339 -5.02 -21.28 -1.19
C ASP A 339 -5.38 -22.28 -2.30
N ASP A 340 -6.14 -23.33 -1.99
CA ASP A 340 -6.64 -24.32 -2.94
C ASP A 340 -7.93 -23.85 -3.65
N PRO A 341 -8.11 -24.09 -4.96
CA PRO A 341 -9.33 -23.70 -5.68
C PRO A 341 -10.64 -24.22 -5.09
N ARG A 342 -10.68 -25.46 -4.56
CA ARG A 342 -11.89 -26.05 -4.00
C ARG A 342 -12.23 -25.40 -2.67
N GLU A 343 -11.26 -25.24 -1.79
CA GLU A 343 -11.44 -24.52 -0.52
C GLU A 343 -11.88 -23.08 -0.75
N PHE A 344 -11.31 -22.40 -1.75
CA PHE A 344 -11.70 -21.04 -2.13
C PHE A 344 -13.16 -21.00 -2.61
N CYS A 345 -13.55 -21.95 -3.47
CA CYS A 345 -14.93 -22.11 -3.92
C CYS A 345 -15.89 -22.39 -2.76
N ASP A 346 -15.51 -23.26 -1.82
CA ASP A 346 -16.31 -23.62 -0.66
C ASP A 346 -16.52 -22.41 0.28
N CYS A 347 -15.47 -21.59 0.47
CA CYS A 347 -15.58 -20.33 1.21
C CYS A 347 -16.57 -19.36 0.57
N ILE A 348 -16.50 -19.17 -0.76
CA ILE A 348 -17.45 -18.31 -1.48
C ILE A 348 -18.87 -18.87 -1.35
N TYR A 349 -19.05 -20.17 -1.60
CA TYR A 349 -20.35 -20.82 -1.50
C TYR A 349 -20.97 -20.61 -0.11
N LYS A 350 -20.19 -20.84 0.95
CA LYS A 350 -20.66 -20.63 2.32
C LYS A 350 -21.07 -19.18 2.56
N LEU A 351 -20.26 -18.20 2.15
CA LEU A 351 -20.60 -16.77 2.28
C LEU A 351 -21.85 -16.36 1.49
N LEU A 352 -22.18 -17.05 0.40
CA LEU A 352 -23.36 -16.78 -0.42
C LEU A 352 -24.66 -17.37 0.16
N PHE A 353 -24.60 -18.43 0.98
CA PHE A 353 -25.79 -19.18 1.42
C PHE A 353 -25.95 -19.27 2.95
N ASP A 354 -24.89 -19.09 3.71
CA ASP A 354 -24.93 -19.00 5.17
C ASP A 354 -24.87 -17.51 5.57
N ILE A 355 -26.04 -16.92 5.77
CA ILE A 355 -26.19 -15.49 6.10
C ILE A 355 -25.46 -15.14 7.41
N GLN A 356 -25.51 -16.03 8.41
CA GLN A 356 -24.89 -15.80 9.72
C GLN A 356 -23.37 -15.81 9.59
N PHE A 357 -22.83 -16.77 8.83
CA PHE A 357 -21.40 -16.80 8.55
C PHE A 357 -20.95 -15.57 7.74
N SER A 358 -21.73 -15.16 6.74
CA SER A 358 -21.47 -13.97 5.94
C SER A 358 -21.44 -12.70 6.79
N GLU A 359 -22.43 -12.51 7.66
CA GLU A 359 -22.49 -11.39 8.60
C GLU A 359 -21.35 -11.43 9.62
N CYS A 360 -20.98 -12.62 10.12
CA CYS A 360 -19.85 -12.79 11.02
C CYS A 360 -18.54 -12.35 10.37
N ILE A 361 -18.23 -12.82 9.16
CA ILE A 361 -17.00 -12.43 8.44
C ILE A 361 -17.02 -10.94 8.08
N GLY A 362 -18.13 -10.42 7.56
CA GLY A 362 -18.24 -9.01 7.21
C GLY A 362 -18.09 -8.07 8.41
N SER A 363 -18.73 -8.40 9.53
CA SER A 363 -18.65 -7.60 10.77
C SER A 363 -17.28 -7.71 11.44
N GLY A 364 -16.67 -8.90 11.46
CA GLY A 364 -15.31 -9.12 11.96
C GLY A 364 -14.27 -8.31 11.17
N GLY A 365 -14.33 -8.39 9.84
CA GLY A 365 -13.48 -7.58 8.96
C GLY A 365 -13.65 -6.08 9.21
N ARG A 366 -14.89 -5.60 9.32
CA ARG A 366 -15.15 -4.18 9.63
C ARG A 366 -14.62 -3.76 11.00
N ALA A 367 -14.81 -4.58 12.03
CA ALA A 367 -14.30 -4.31 13.37
C ALA A 367 -12.76 -4.23 13.40
N LEU A 368 -12.08 -5.12 12.67
CA LEU A 368 -10.64 -5.06 12.47
C LEU A 368 -10.22 -3.73 11.82
N ILE A 369 -10.91 -3.31 10.75
CA ILE A 369 -10.60 -2.03 10.09
C ILE A 369 -10.79 -0.86 11.04
N MET A 370 -11.94 -0.76 11.72
CA MET A 370 -12.21 0.35 12.62
C MET A 370 -11.16 0.49 13.72
N SER A 371 -10.71 -0.64 14.28
CA SER A 371 -9.76 -0.68 15.40
C SER A 371 -8.29 -0.57 15.02
N GLN A 372 -7.89 -0.96 13.80
CA GLN A 372 -6.46 -1.03 13.44
C GLN A 372 -6.06 -0.29 12.16
N TYR A 373 -7.00 -0.07 11.22
CA TYR A 373 -6.68 0.46 9.89
C TYR A 373 -7.45 1.74 9.54
N SER A 374 -8.41 2.17 10.37
CA SER A 374 -9.07 3.46 10.19
C SER A 374 -8.07 4.60 10.34
N ARG A 375 -8.30 5.72 9.62
CA ARG A 375 -7.45 6.91 9.76
C ARG A 375 -7.29 7.31 11.24
N ASN A 376 -8.35 7.25 12.02
CA ASN A 376 -8.33 7.56 13.46
C ASN A 376 -7.43 6.60 14.25
N ALA A 377 -7.55 5.28 14.03
CA ALA A 377 -6.69 4.30 14.71
C ALA A 377 -5.21 4.48 14.36
N ILE A 378 -4.90 4.80 13.10
CA ILE A 378 -3.53 5.07 12.67
C ILE A 378 -3.00 6.37 13.28
N MET A 379 -3.82 7.43 13.31
CA MET A 379 -3.47 8.70 13.94
C MET A 379 -3.20 8.53 15.44
N GLU A 380 -4.00 7.73 16.16
CA GLU A 380 -3.79 7.45 17.58
C GLU A 380 -2.46 6.74 17.84
N ARG A 381 -2.12 5.72 17.04
CA ARG A 381 -0.82 5.03 17.10
C ARG A 381 0.35 5.98 16.85
N LEU A 382 0.22 6.85 15.85
CA LEU A 382 1.23 7.85 15.53
C LEU A 382 1.36 8.90 16.65
N SER A 383 0.26 9.37 17.23
CA SER A 383 0.29 10.30 18.36
C SER A 383 1.07 9.72 19.55
N GLY A 384 0.83 8.45 19.91
CA GLY A 384 1.61 7.78 20.96
C GLY A 384 3.11 7.72 20.65
N LEU A 385 3.48 7.51 19.37
CA LEU A 385 4.89 7.55 18.94
C LEU A 385 5.49 8.96 19.07
N TRP A 386 4.73 10.01 18.71
CA TRP A 386 5.21 11.39 18.82
C TRP A 386 5.48 11.80 20.26
N ASP A 387 4.64 11.35 21.19
CA ASP A 387 4.84 11.63 22.61
C ASP A 387 6.06 10.90 23.17
N HIS A 388 6.27 9.63 22.78
CA HIS A 388 7.49 8.91 23.13
C HIS A 388 8.77 9.58 22.59
N ILE A 389 8.74 10.08 21.35
CA ILE A 389 9.90 10.78 20.77
C ILE A 389 10.18 12.11 21.47
N LYS A 390 9.13 12.84 21.90
CA LYS A 390 9.32 14.06 22.71
C LYS A 390 10.05 13.76 24.00
N GLU A 391 9.69 12.67 24.69
CA GLU A 391 10.36 12.26 25.94
C GLU A 391 11.85 11.97 25.71
N ILE A 392 12.19 11.25 24.63
CA ILE A 392 13.59 10.97 24.25
C ILE A 392 14.36 12.26 24.00
N ASN A 393 13.75 13.24 23.30
CA ASN A 393 14.41 14.51 22.97
C ASN A 393 14.52 15.49 24.15
N CYS A 394 13.81 15.23 25.26
CA CYS A 394 13.86 16.04 26.49
C CYS A 394 14.90 15.53 27.50
N GLN A 395 15.42 14.32 27.32
CA GLN A 395 16.53 13.73 28.09
C GLN A 395 17.87 14.08 27.44
#